data_AF-W6XYU5-F1
#
_entry.id   AF-W6XYU5-F1
#
_cell.length_a   1.000
_cell.length_b   1.000
_cell.length_c   1.000
_cell.angle_alpha   90.00
_cell.angle_beta   90.00
_cell.angle_gamma   90.00
#
_symmetry.space_group_name_H-M   'P 1'
#
loop_
_entity.id
_entity.type
_entity.pdbx_description
1 polymer ?
#
loop_
_entity_poly.entity_id
_entity_poly.type
_entity_poly.pdbx_seq_one_letter_code
_entity_poly.pdbx_strand_id
1 'polypeptide(L)'
;MTTHGDDSSVTGREGTRTRNRIYRIKPHILPFTDHSNTQSLLLFEGRESCPLPPLYTFSLYFTHKTANTTTIHPLDLFTAIRRGTPLQHYPCPFRLEFSFLSTPSAPTSDETCISHYRAEKQHRGDYTAQLASRTPGSSPTGLPGFVPSYIDNTSFEFYHGLLFIYQGAGWRTEKEAMRCDSFDPISQDEYDGVGEEGEEEVLEGVEIVNQVDRRCFDVGVFIFQLYIRYCP
;
A
#
# COMPACT_ATOMS: atom_id res chain seq x y z
N MET A 1 -56.65 44.44 -30.38
CA MET A 1 -55.30 45.04 -30.20
C MET A 1 -55.26 45.65 -28.82
N THR A 2 -54.66 44.96 -27.87
CA THR A 2 -54.32 45.47 -26.54
C THR A 2 -53.01 44.82 -26.13
N THR A 3 -52.13 45.68 -25.63
CA THR A 3 -50.69 45.55 -25.37
C THR A 3 -50.39 44.87 -24.02
N HIS A 4 -49.13 44.38 -23.90
CA HIS A 4 -48.27 44.07 -22.73
C HIS A 4 -48.79 44.45 -21.32
N GLY A 5 -48.47 43.77 -20.21
CA GLY A 5 -47.43 42.82 -19.83
C GLY A 5 -47.51 42.55 -18.30
N ASP A 6 -46.48 41.92 -17.74
CA ASP A 6 -46.27 41.49 -16.33
C ASP A 6 -47.02 40.23 -15.87
N ASP A 7 -46.40 39.05 -15.73
CA ASP A 7 -45.14 38.64 -15.07
C ASP A 7 -45.28 38.59 -13.54
N SER A 8 -45.45 37.38 -13.02
CA SER A 8 -45.11 36.97 -11.65
C SER A 8 -45.13 35.46 -11.55
N SER A 9 -43.92 34.93 -11.74
CA SER A 9 -43.48 33.56 -11.60
C SER A 9 -43.73 33.02 -10.19
N VAL A 10 -44.51 31.94 -10.11
CA VAL A 10 -44.49 31.02 -8.97
C VAL A 10 -43.22 30.18 -9.09
N THR A 11 -42.17 30.59 -8.38
CA THR A 11 -40.94 29.81 -8.27
C THR A 11 -41.21 28.55 -7.45
N GLY A 12 -41.32 27.42 -8.14
CA GLY A 12 -41.22 26.09 -7.55
C GLY A 12 -39.85 25.93 -6.88
N ARG A 13 -39.87 25.71 -5.57
CA ARG A 13 -38.69 25.42 -4.76
C ARG A 13 -38.29 23.98 -5.02
N GLU A 14 -37.62 23.71 -6.15
CA GLU A 14 -36.91 22.45 -6.37
C GLU A 14 -35.70 22.43 -5.43
N GLY A 15 -35.92 21.85 -4.26
CA GLY A 15 -34.84 21.42 -3.39
C GLY A 15 -34.00 20.42 -4.15
N THR A 16 -32.81 20.86 -4.58
CA THR A 16 -31.70 20.02 -4.99
C THR A 16 -31.36 19.08 -3.83
N ARG A 17 -32.02 17.92 -3.80
CA ARG A 17 -31.46 16.73 -3.17
C ARG A 17 -30.28 16.33 -4.06
N THR A 18 -29.13 16.95 -3.83
CA THR A 18 -27.85 16.27 -4.03
C THR A 18 -27.97 14.96 -3.28
N ARG A 19 -28.29 13.89 -4.00
CA ARG A 19 -28.23 12.53 -3.48
C ARG A 19 -26.78 12.37 -3.03
N ASN A 20 -26.52 12.45 -1.73
CA ASN A 20 -25.29 11.96 -1.12
C ASN A 20 -25.17 10.52 -1.59
N ARG A 21 -24.42 10.30 -2.67
CA ARG A 21 -24.17 8.98 -3.21
C ARG A 21 -23.30 8.34 -2.15
N ILE A 22 -23.89 7.47 -1.34
CA ILE A 22 -23.14 6.68 -0.36
C ILE A 22 -22.21 5.81 -1.18
N TYR A 23 -20.94 6.22 -1.28
CA TYR A 23 -19.92 5.45 -1.96
C TYR A 23 -19.53 4.31 -1.03
N ARG A 24 -19.86 3.08 -1.40
CA ARG A 24 -19.42 1.89 -0.67
C ARG A 24 -17.95 1.63 -1.04
N ILE A 25 -17.09 1.75 -0.04
CA ILE A 25 -15.71 1.25 -0.10
C ILE A 25 -15.77 -0.24 0.18
N LYS A 26 -15.07 -1.03 -0.65
CA LYS A 26 -14.93 -2.48 -0.46
C LYS A 26 -13.51 -2.92 -0.75
N PRO A 27 -13.04 -4.01 -0.13
CA PRO A 27 -11.80 -4.65 -0.53
C PRO A 27 -11.96 -5.27 -1.92
N HIS A 28 -10.93 -5.12 -2.74
CA HIS A 28 -10.78 -5.75 -4.05
C HIS A 28 -9.57 -6.67 -4.00
N ILE A 29 -9.72 -7.89 -4.51
CA ILE A 29 -8.64 -8.87 -4.66
C ILE A 29 -8.53 -9.20 -6.14
N LEU A 30 -7.41 -8.85 -6.76
CA LEU A 30 -7.19 -9.04 -8.18
C LEU A 30 -6.01 -10.00 -8.38
N PRO A 31 -6.20 -11.13 -9.09
CA PRO A 31 -5.09 -11.93 -9.53
C PRO A 31 -4.33 -11.21 -10.63
N PHE A 32 -3.01 -11.35 -10.64
CA PHE A 32 -2.16 -10.88 -11.73
C PHE A 32 -1.00 -11.84 -11.96
N THR A 33 -0.28 -11.62 -13.05
CA THR A 33 0.93 -12.35 -13.40
C THR A 33 2.11 -11.39 -13.25
N ASP A 34 3.10 -11.77 -12.44
CA ASP A 34 4.32 -10.98 -12.26
C ASP A 34 5.27 -11.10 -13.46
N HIS A 35 6.38 -10.36 -13.44
CA HIS A 35 7.40 -10.36 -14.49
C HIS A 35 7.99 -11.76 -14.76
N SER A 36 7.92 -12.67 -13.77
CA SER A 36 8.41 -14.04 -13.86
C SER A 36 7.33 -15.03 -14.34
N ASN A 37 6.18 -14.55 -14.82
CA ASN A 37 5.02 -15.35 -15.20
C ASN A 37 4.42 -16.17 -14.05
N THR A 38 4.65 -15.77 -12.80
CA THR A 38 4.08 -16.42 -11.62
C THR A 38 2.80 -15.71 -11.20
N GLN A 39 1.83 -16.50 -10.73
CA GLN A 39 0.55 -15.94 -10.28
C GLN A 39 0.73 -15.27 -8.92
N SER A 40 0.36 -14.00 -8.85
CA SER A 40 0.43 -13.15 -7.66
C SER A 40 -0.95 -12.51 -7.38
N LEU A 41 -1.14 -11.93 -6.20
CA LEU A 41 -2.39 -11.24 -5.84
C LEU A 41 -2.14 -9.79 -5.47
N LEU A 42 -3.09 -8.94 -5.81
CA LEU A 42 -3.12 -7.55 -5.41
C LEU A 42 -4.39 -7.31 -4.60
N LEU A 43 -4.25 -6.72 -3.41
CA LEU A 43 -5.37 -6.33 -2.53
C LEU A 43 -5.33 -4.85 -2.24
N PHE A 44 -6.48 -4.18 -2.32
CA PHE A 44 -6.66 -2.79 -1.90
C PHE A 44 -8.11 -2.52 -1.53
N GLU A 45 -8.36 -1.43 -0.79
CA GLU A 45 -9.70 -0.89 -0.61
C GLU A 45 -9.96 0.25 -1.58
N GLY A 46 -11.15 0.27 -2.19
CA GLY A 46 -11.55 1.33 -3.11
C GLY A 46 -13.05 1.36 -3.30
N ARG A 47 -13.53 2.40 -4.01
CA ARG A 47 -14.95 2.43 -4.41
C ARG A 47 -15.27 1.22 -5.28
N GLU A 48 -16.50 0.74 -5.21
CA GLU A 48 -16.95 -0.37 -6.05
C GLU A 48 -16.78 -0.11 -7.56
N SER A 49 -16.95 1.15 -7.97
CA SER A 49 -16.75 1.59 -9.35
C SER A 49 -15.33 2.11 -9.63
N CYS A 50 -14.39 2.02 -8.68
CA CYS A 50 -13.06 2.60 -8.86
C CYS A 50 -12.17 1.63 -9.64
N PRO A 51 -11.53 2.08 -10.73
CA PRO A 51 -10.41 1.36 -11.31
C PRO A 51 -9.25 1.34 -10.30
N LEU A 52 -8.40 0.31 -10.42
CA LEU A 52 -7.20 0.04 -9.62
C LEU A 52 -6.42 1.35 -9.31
N PRO A 53 -6.50 1.88 -8.08
CA PRO A 53 -5.87 3.15 -7.78
C PRO A 53 -4.34 3.01 -7.73
N PRO A 54 -3.57 4.01 -8.19
CA PRO A 54 -2.13 4.07 -7.96
C PRO A 54 -1.92 4.38 -6.47
N LEU A 55 -1.78 3.32 -5.67
CA LEU A 55 -1.61 3.40 -4.22
C LEU A 55 -0.18 3.06 -3.83
N TYR A 56 0.19 3.56 -2.65
CA TYR A 56 1.33 3.08 -1.91
C TYR A 56 1.24 1.57 -1.73
N THR A 57 2.34 0.88 -1.99
CA THR A 57 2.41 -0.59 -2.01
C THR A 57 3.20 -1.10 -0.83
N PHE A 58 2.72 -2.18 -0.23
CA PHE A 58 3.53 -3.06 0.61
C PHE A 58 3.62 -4.43 -0.08
N SER A 59 4.84 -4.89 -0.33
CA SER A 59 5.10 -6.18 -0.96
C SER A 59 5.30 -7.26 0.08
N LEU A 60 4.43 -8.26 0.08
CA LEU A 60 4.44 -9.42 0.96
C LEU A 60 4.82 -10.66 0.14
N TYR A 61 5.89 -11.32 0.54
CA TYR A 61 6.42 -12.53 -0.05
C TYR A 61 6.08 -13.73 0.83
N PHE A 62 5.41 -14.71 0.24
CA PHE A 62 5.17 -16.01 0.86
C PHE A 62 6.09 -17.03 0.21
N THR A 63 6.98 -17.63 1.00
CA THR A 63 8.04 -18.50 0.48
C THR A 63 7.85 -19.97 0.81
N HIS A 64 6.88 -20.30 1.67
CA HIS A 64 6.55 -21.69 1.95
C HIS A 64 5.96 -22.38 0.72
N LYS A 65 6.37 -23.63 0.47
CA LYS A 65 5.93 -24.45 -0.68
C LYS A 65 4.42 -24.68 -0.81
N THR A 66 3.66 -24.51 0.26
CA THR A 66 2.20 -24.64 0.25
C THR A 66 1.47 -23.31 0.13
N ALA A 67 2.19 -22.19 0.22
CA ALA A 67 1.60 -20.87 0.10
C ALA A 67 1.30 -20.58 -1.38
N ASN A 68 0.05 -20.21 -1.65
CA ASN A 68 -0.42 -19.82 -2.98
C ASN A 68 -1.67 -18.96 -2.84
N THR A 69 -2.22 -18.54 -3.97
CA THR A 69 -3.40 -17.65 -4.06
C THR A 69 -4.64 -18.17 -3.34
N THR A 70 -4.74 -19.49 -3.11
CA THR A 70 -5.89 -20.13 -2.45
C THR A 70 -5.68 -20.36 -0.95
N THR A 71 -4.44 -20.45 -0.47
CA THR A 71 -4.14 -20.85 0.92
C THR A 71 -3.89 -19.67 1.85
N ILE A 72 -3.42 -18.53 1.34
CA ILE A 72 -3.05 -17.39 2.20
C ILE A 72 -4.23 -16.53 2.65
N HIS A 73 -5.42 -16.68 2.06
CA HIS A 73 -6.62 -15.89 2.40
C HIS A 73 -6.36 -14.39 2.66
N PRO A 74 -6.06 -13.60 1.61
CA PRO A 74 -5.48 -12.26 1.74
C PRO A 74 -6.37 -11.24 2.46
N LEU A 75 -7.71 -11.39 2.39
CA LEU A 75 -8.64 -10.47 3.05
C LEU A 75 -8.52 -10.50 4.58
N ASP A 76 -8.35 -11.69 5.15
CA ASP A 76 -8.26 -11.82 6.59
C ASP A 76 -6.89 -11.34 7.07
N LEU A 77 -5.83 -11.47 6.26
CA LEU A 77 -4.53 -10.89 6.59
C LEU A 77 -4.62 -9.36 6.59
N PHE A 78 -5.21 -8.78 5.55
CA PHE A 78 -5.47 -7.34 5.49
C PHE A 78 -6.31 -6.85 6.67
N THR A 79 -7.34 -7.62 7.06
CA THR A 79 -8.15 -7.33 8.25
C THR A 79 -7.32 -7.41 9.53
N ALA A 80 -6.45 -8.43 9.66
CA ALA A 80 -5.58 -8.61 10.82
C ALA A 80 -4.56 -7.46 10.95
N ILE A 81 -3.93 -7.04 9.84
CA ILE A 81 -3.01 -5.90 9.77
C ILE A 81 -3.70 -4.61 10.25
N ARG A 82 -4.98 -4.43 9.92
CA ARG A 82 -5.71 -3.21 10.30
C ARG A 82 -6.30 -3.25 11.70
N ARG A 83 -6.74 -4.41 12.15
CA ARG A 83 -7.52 -4.54 13.38
C ARG A 83 -6.69 -4.10 14.58
N GLY A 84 -7.22 -3.14 15.34
CA GLY A 84 -6.55 -2.64 16.55
C GLY A 84 -5.31 -1.79 16.27
N THR A 85 -5.05 -1.47 15.01
CA THR A 85 -4.01 -0.53 14.60
C THR A 85 -4.67 0.72 14.04
N PRO A 86 -4.00 1.88 14.02
CA PRO A 86 -4.69 3.06 13.52
C PRO A 86 -4.88 3.07 11.98
N LEU A 87 -4.35 2.06 11.26
CA LEU A 87 -4.78 1.73 9.88
C LEU A 87 -6.27 1.34 9.77
N GLN A 88 -6.90 0.92 10.87
CA GLN A 88 -8.32 0.59 10.89
C GLN A 88 -9.20 1.76 10.43
N HIS A 89 -8.81 2.99 10.80
CA HIS A 89 -9.56 4.21 10.54
C HIS A 89 -8.81 5.18 9.63
N TYR A 90 -7.66 4.77 9.10
CA TYR A 90 -6.82 5.66 8.30
C TYR A 90 -7.48 6.00 6.97
N PRO A 91 -7.62 7.29 6.62
CA PRO A 91 -8.38 7.72 5.44
C PRO A 91 -7.63 7.48 4.13
N CYS A 92 -6.35 7.11 4.20
CA CYS A 92 -5.51 6.93 3.04
C CYS A 92 -5.47 5.46 2.58
N PRO A 93 -5.87 5.17 1.34
CA PRO A 93 -5.85 3.82 0.80
C PRO A 93 -4.42 3.36 0.51
N PHE A 94 -4.10 2.13 0.90
CA PHE A 94 -2.86 1.43 0.52
C PHE A 94 -3.18 0.10 -0.17
N ARG A 95 -2.17 -0.46 -0.83
CA ARG A 95 -2.23 -1.74 -1.53
C ARG A 95 -1.26 -2.73 -0.90
N LEU A 96 -1.70 -3.98 -0.80
CA LEU A 96 -0.85 -5.12 -0.52
C LEU A 96 -0.64 -5.90 -1.81
N GLU A 97 0.60 -6.25 -2.12
CA GLU A 97 0.95 -7.18 -3.19
C GLU A 97 1.52 -8.46 -2.61
N PHE A 98 0.93 -9.58 -3.00
CA PHE A 98 1.29 -10.91 -2.51
C PHE A 98 2.01 -11.65 -3.63
N SER A 99 3.28 -11.95 -3.41
CA SER A 99 4.11 -12.75 -4.31
C SER A 99 4.41 -14.11 -3.67
N PHE A 100 4.40 -15.16 -4.49
CA PHE A 100 4.58 -16.54 -4.05
C PHE A 100 5.86 -17.10 -4.65
N LEU A 101 6.94 -17.05 -3.88
CA LEU A 101 8.26 -17.50 -4.31
C LEU A 101 8.64 -18.73 -3.50
N SER A 102 8.18 -19.90 -3.93
CA SER A 102 8.58 -21.16 -3.30
C SER A 102 9.43 -22.00 -4.24
N THR A 103 10.59 -22.44 -3.76
CA THR A 103 11.40 -23.43 -4.48
C THR A 103 11.16 -24.85 -3.93
N PRO A 104 11.11 -25.89 -4.78
CA PRO A 104 10.86 -27.27 -4.32
C PRO A 104 11.99 -27.87 -3.48
N SER A 105 13.23 -27.42 -3.69
CA SER A 105 14.45 -28.08 -3.21
C SER A 105 15.12 -27.41 -2.01
N ALA A 106 14.81 -26.14 -1.73
CA ALA A 106 15.41 -25.37 -0.64
C ALA A 106 14.44 -24.27 -0.18
N PRO A 107 14.62 -23.72 1.03
CA PRO A 107 13.97 -22.48 1.43
C PRO A 107 14.39 -21.35 0.50
N THR A 108 13.44 -20.53 0.09
CA THR A 108 13.73 -19.31 -0.68
C THR A 108 14.51 -18.33 0.20
N SER A 109 15.64 -17.85 -0.31
CA SER A 109 16.47 -16.87 0.39
C SER A 109 15.90 -15.46 0.26
N ASP A 110 16.26 -14.58 1.20
CA ASP A 110 15.82 -13.18 1.21
C ASP A 110 16.32 -12.43 -0.05
N GLU A 111 17.55 -12.73 -0.49
CA GLU A 111 18.12 -12.16 -1.73
C GLU A 111 17.29 -12.52 -2.97
N THR A 112 16.64 -13.70 -2.97
CA THR A 112 15.72 -14.09 -4.04
C THR A 112 14.47 -13.20 -4.04
N CYS A 113 13.91 -12.92 -2.86
CA CYS A 113 12.77 -12.01 -2.72
C CYS A 113 13.14 -10.57 -3.12
N ILE A 114 14.31 -10.09 -2.71
CA ILE A 114 14.83 -8.76 -3.06
C ILE A 114 15.06 -8.65 -4.56
N SER A 115 15.73 -9.64 -5.17
CA SER A 115 15.98 -9.66 -6.62
C SER A 115 14.67 -9.67 -7.42
N HIS A 116 13.69 -10.46 -6.99
CA HIS A 116 12.37 -10.47 -7.60
C HIS A 116 11.67 -9.11 -7.47
N TYR A 117 11.72 -8.49 -6.28
CA TYR A 117 11.16 -7.16 -6.08
C TYR A 117 11.77 -6.12 -7.03
N ARG A 118 13.11 -6.09 -7.15
CA ARG A 118 13.81 -5.15 -8.03
C ARG A 118 13.41 -5.35 -9.49
N ALA A 119 13.34 -6.60 -9.95
CA ALA A 119 12.92 -6.93 -11.32
C ALA A 119 11.46 -6.53 -11.60
N GLU A 120 10.55 -6.77 -10.66
CA GLU A 120 9.15 -6.38 -10.76
C GLU A 120 8.99 -4.85 -10.78
N LYS A 121 9.71 -4.13 -9.90
CA LYS A 121 9.75 -2.67 -9.87
C LYS A 121 10.33 -2.10 -11.17
N GLN A 122 11.39 -2.68 -11.70
CA GLN A 122 11.97 -2.27 -12.99
C GLN A 122 10.98 -2.49 -14.14
N HIS A 123 10.21 -3.59 -14.12
CA HIS A 123 9.24 -3.90 -15.16
C HIS A 123 8.02 -2.94 -15.16
N ARG A 124 7.55 -2.54 -13.97
CA ARG A 124 6.32 -1.74 -13.80
C ARG A 124 6.56 -0.24 -13.61
N GLY A 125 7.77 0.15 -13.22
CA GLY A 125 8.12 1.51 -12.84
C GLY A 125 7.43 1.97 -11.55
N ASP A 126 7.39 3.28 -11.35
CA ASP A 126 6.92 3.90 -10.10
C ASP A 126 5.48 4.44 -10.22
N TYR A 127 4.70 4.34 -9.15
CA TYR A 127 3.29 4.79 -9.18
C TYR A 127 3.16 6.32 -9.30
N THR A 128 4.14 7.09 -8.84
CA THR A 128 4.13 8.56 -8.92
C THR A 128 4.27 9.03 -10.37
N ALA A 129 5.18 8.42 -11.14
CA ALA A 129 5.34 8.67 -12.57
C ALA A 129 4.08 8.28 -13.37
N GLN A 130 3.45 7.16 -13.00
CA GLN A 130 2.16 6.76 -13.59
C GLN A 130 1.04 7.75 -13.27
N LEU A 131 1.01 8.31 -12.06
CA LEU A 131 0.02 9.32 -11.69
C LEU A 131 0.25 10.63 -12.46
N ALA A 132 1.50 11.07 -12.61
CA ALA A 132 1.86 12.28 -13.34
C ALA A 132 1.53 12.20 -14.84
N SER A 133 1.65 11.02 -15.43
CA SER A 133 1.33 10.78 -16.85
C SER A 133 -0.16 10.53 -17.10
N ARG A 134 -1.00 10.49 -16.07
CA ARG A 134 -2.42 10.12 -16.20
C ARG A 134 -3.27 11.29 -16.68
N THR A 135 -4.01 11.08 -17.77
CA THR A 135 -5.07 12.00 -18.19
C THR A 135 -6.20 12.03 -17.15
N PRO A 136 -6.69 13.21 -16.71
CA PRO A 136 -7.84 13.30 -15.82
C PRO A 136 -9.05 12.53 -16.39
N GLY A 137 -9.59 11.60 -15.61
CA GLY A 137 -10.75 10.79 -16.01
C GLY A 137 -10.42 9.50 -16.77
N SER A 138 -9.15 9.22 -17.10
CA SER A 138 -8.76 7.92 -17.63
C SER A 138 -8.55 6.90 -16.50
N SER A 139 -8.95 5.66 -16.75
CA SER A 139 -8.61 4.55 -15.86
C SER A 139 -7.16 4.14 -16.13
N PRO A 140 -6.33 3.92 -15.11
CA PRO A 140 -4.99 3.39 -15.32
C PRO A 140 -5.07 2.05 -16.06
N THR A 141 -4.23 1.91 -17.09
CA THR A 141 -4.06 0.69 -17.87
C THR A 141 -2.87 -0.09 -17.32
N GLY A 142 -3.09 -1.34 -16.91
CA GLY A 142 -2.05 -2.20 -16.33
C GLY A 142 -1.94 -2.10 -14.82
N LEU A 143 -0.97 -2.81 -14.26
CA LEU A 143 -0.71 -2.85 -12.81
C LEU A 143 -0.02 -1.56 -12.35
N PRO A 144 -0.41 -0.97 -11.21
CA PRO A 144 0.19 0.27 -10.75
C PRO A 144 1.64 0.05 -10.36
N GLY A 145 2.49 1.06 -10.55
CA GLY A 145 3.92 0.99 -10.24
C GLY A 145 4.21 0.85 -8.74
N PHE A 146 5.48 0.76 -8.39
CA PHE A 146 5.95 0.62 -7.02
C PHE A 146 6.18 1.98 -6.36
N VAL A 147 6.40 1.97 -5.04
CA VAL A 147 6.85 3.15 -4.31
C VAL A 147 8.27 3.51 -4.81
N PRO A 148 8.52 4.76 -5.23
CA PRO A 148 9.85 5.17 -5.69
C PRO A 148 10.93 4.93 -4.64
N SER A 149 10.62 5.27 -3.38
CA SER A 149 11.54 5.18 -2.25
C SER A 149 10.76 5.16 -0.93
N TYR A 150 11.32 4.55 0.12
CA TYR A 150 10.76 4.58 1.48
C TYR A 150 11.54 5.55 2.40
N ILE A 151 12.41 6.39 1.83
CA ILE A 151 13.34 7.25 2.58
C ILE A 151 12.68 8.34 3.41
N ASP A 152 11.49 8.82 3.02
CA ASP A 152 10.75 9.80 3.82
C ASP A 152 10.07 9.15 5.03
N ASN A 153 10.27 7.85 5.23
CA ASN A 153 9.84 7.14 6.42
C ASN A 153 10.94 7.07 7.47
N THR A 154 10.88 7.97 8.47
CA THR A 154 11.83 8.03 9.58
C THR A 154 11.89 6.78 10.45
N SER A 155 10.95 5.84 10.32
CA SER A 155 10.96 4.56 11.06
C SER A 155 11.89 3.51 10.43
N PHE A 156 12.36 3.74 9.19
CA PHE A 156 13.26 2.84 8.47
C PHE A 156 14.49 3.65 8.09
N GLU A 157 15.68 3.13 8.39
CA GLU A 157 16.97 3.85 8.33
C GLU A 157 17.39 4.19 6.88
N PHE A 158 16.59 5.02 6.21
CA PHE A 158 16.83 5.59 4.89
C PHE A 158 17.16 4.55 3.82
N TYR A 159 16.16 3.72 3.49
CA TYR A 159 16.26 2.69 2.45
C TYR A 159 15.27 2.94 1.30
N HIS A 160 15.69 2.66 0.07
CA HIS A 160 14.82 2.76 -1.11
C HIS A 160 13.90 1.54 -1.30
N GLY A 161 14.27 0.41 -0.71
CA GLY A 161 13.57 -0.87 -0.83
C GLY A 161 13.03 -1.37 0.50
N LEU A 162 11.81 -1.88 0.47
CA LEU A 162 11.14 -2.48 1.62
C LEU A 162 10.25 -3.63 1.15
N LEU A 163 10.36 -4.79 1.81
CA LEU A 163 9.46 -5.91 1.61
C LEU A 163 9.22 -6.69 2.91
N PHE A 164 8.19 -7.51 2.91
CA PHE A 164 7.84 -8.40 4.01
C PHE A 164 7.93 -9.86 3.56
N ILE A 165 8.51 -10.74 4.36
CA ILE A 165 8.70 -12.17 4.04
C ILE A 165 8.03 -13.03 5.10
N TYR A 166 7.24 -14.01 4.67
CA TYR A 166 6.63 -15.02 5.51
C TYR A 166 7.02 -16.42 5.01
N GLN A 167 7.65 -17.22 5.88
CA GLN A 167 8.19 -18.55 5.54
C GLN A 167 7.30 -19.71 6.02
N GLY A 168 6.24 -19.42 6.79
CA GLY A 168 5.33 -20.42 7.32
C GLY A 168 4.27 -20.89 6.30
N ALA A 169 3.65 -22.04 6.57
CA ALA A 169 2.62 -22.63 5.71
C ALA A 169 1.26 -21.91 5.81
N GLY A 170 1.00 -21.25 6.94
CA GLY A 170 -0.29 -20.63 7.23
C GLY A 170 -0.20 -19.58 8.34
N TRP A 171 -0.19 -18.31 7.95
CA TRP A 171 -0.04 -17.15 8.85
C TRP A 171 -1.09 -17.06 9.96
N ARG A 172 -2.24 -17.74 9.83
CA ARG A 172 -3.31 -17.74 10.84
C ARG A 172 -3.09 -18.73 11.97
N THR A 173 -2.53 -19.89 11.63
CA THR A 173 -2.43 -21.04 12.53
C THR A 173 -1.06 -21.10 13.20
N GLU A 174 -0.07 -20.51 12.53
CA GLU A 174 1.30 -20.48 13.00
C GLU A 174 1.58 -19.19 13.77
N LYS A 175 2.56 -19.26 14.67
CA LYS A 175 3.04 -18.10 15.43
C LYS A 175 4.32 -17.50 14.84
N GLU A 176 4.63 -17.86 13.60
CA GLU A 176 5.81 -17.34 12.93
C GLU A 176 5.61 -15.86 12.63
N ALA A 177 6.63 -15.05 12.90
CA ALA A 177 6.58 -13.63 12.60
C ALA A 177 6.83 -13.41 11.11
N MET A 178 6.10 -12.48 10.51
CA MET A 178 6.47 -11.95 9.19
C MET A 178 7.70 -11.07 9.36
N ARG A 179 8.75 -11.35 8.61
CA ARG A 179 9.99 -10.55 8.61
C ARG A 179 9.80 -9.32 7.73
N CYS A 180 10.46 -8.23 8.08
CA CYS A 180 10.58 -7.06 7.22
C CYS A 180 12.05 -6.88 6.86
N ASP A 181 12.34 -6.76 5.56
CA ASP A 181 13.67 -6.52 5.05
C ASP A 181 13.70 -5.16 4.34
N SER A 182 14.58 -4.28 4.83
CA SER A 182 14.93 -3.01 4.19
C SER A 182 16.23 -3.19 3.41
N PHE A 183 16.29 -2.67 2.19
CA PHE A 183 17.42 -2.86 1.29
C PHE A 183 17.57 -1.64 0.37
N ASP A 184 18.70 -1.56 -0.34
CA ASP A 184 19.09 -0.38 -1.12
C ASP A 184 19.21 0.87 -0.22
N PRO A 185 20.21 0.92 0.69
CA PRO A 185 20.43 2.08 1.56
C PRO A 185 20.74 3.31 0.71
N ILE A 186 20.31 4.48 1.18
CA ILE A 186 20.70 5.74 0.55
C ILE A 186 22.21 5.98 0.68
N SER A 187 22.71 6.79 -0.24
CA SER A 187 24.08 7.32 -0.12
C SER A 187 24.19 8.33 1.03
N GLN A 188 25.42 8.56 1.51
CA GLN A 188 25.67 9.64 2.49
C GLN A 188 25.26 11.00 1.94
N ASP A 189 25.48 11.26 0.65
CA ASP A 189 25.10 12.51 0.00
C ASP A 189 23.58 12.73 -0.01
N GLU A 190 22.79 11.67 -0.23
CA GLU A 190 21.34 11.72 -0.05
C GLU A 190 20.94 11.94 1.41
N TYR A 191 21.63 11.29 2.35
CA TYR A 191 21.32 11.41 3.77
C TYR A 191 21.51 12.85 4.25
N ASP A 192 22.63 13.46 3.88
CA ASP A 192 22.94 14.84 4.25
C ASP A 192 21.92 15.82 3.66
N GLY A 193 21.35 15.50 2.48
CA GLY A 193 20.29 16.28 1.86
C GLY A 193 18.91 16.16 2.52
N VAL A 194 18.65 15.12 3.31
CA VAL A 194 17.38 14.92 4.04
C VAL A 194 17.35 15.70 5.36
N GLY A 195 18.51 16.11 5.89
CA GLY A 195 18.66 16.70 7.22
C GLY A 195 18.34 18.20 7.38
N GLU A 196 17.97 18.93 6.32
CA GLU A 196 17.82 20.40 6.38
C GLU A 196 16.36 20.93 6.46
N GLU A 197 15.33 20.08 6.43
CA GLU A 197 13.93 20.51 6.66
C GLU A 197 13.39 19.98 7.99
N GLY A 198 13.72 20.66 9.08
CA GLY A 198 13.15 20.38 10.39
C GLY A 198 12.90 21.65 11.21
N GLU A 199 11.63 22.06 11.35
CA GLU A 199 11.18 22.47 12.68
C GLU A 199 10.74 21.19 13.40
N GLU A 200 11.57 20.81 14.36
CA GLU A 200 11.41 19.69 15.28
C GLU A 200 10.25 19.97 16.23
N GLU A 201 9.03 19.52 15.89
CA GLU A 201 7.95 19.47 16.87
C GLU A 201 8.19 18.24 17.78
N VAL A 202 8.87 18.50 18.89
CA VAL A 202 9.14 17.54 19.96
C VAL A 202 7.81 17.05 20.54
N LEU A 203 7.34 15.89 20.07
CA LEU A 203 6.36 15.11 20.81
C LEU A 203 7.09 14.35 21.92
N GLU A 204 7.18 14.98 23.09
CA GLU A 204 7.65 14.33 24.31
C GLU A 204 6.84 13.06 24.61
N GLY A 205 7.55 11.94 24.81
CA GLY A 205 7.04 10.83 25.60
C GLY A 205 6.64 9.56 24.84
N VAL A 206 7.53 9.02 24.00
CA VAL A 206 7.63 7.56 23.84
C VAL A 206 9.10 7.19 23.89
N GLU A 207 9.49 6.47 24.93
CA GLU A 207 10.84 5.96 25.13
C GLU A 207 11.16 4.96 24.00
N ILE A 208 11.88 5.42 22.97
CA ILE A 208 12.31 4.60 21.85
C ILE A 208 13.46 3.73 22.35
N VAL A 209 13.15 2.46 22.66
CA VAL A 209 14.17 1.45 22.87
C VAL A 209 14.85 1.19 21.53
N ASN A 210 16.04 1.76 21.36
CA ASN A 210 17.02 1.36 20.36
C ASN A 210 17.37 -0.12 20.58
N GLN A 211 16.60 -1.03 20.00
CA GLN A 211 16.99 -2.43 19.84
C GLN A 211 16.77 -2.85 18.40
N VAL A 212 17.90 -3.05 17.73
CA VAL A 212 18.07 -3.90 16.55
C VAL A 212 17.56 -5.30 16.91
N ASP A 213 16.25 -5.51 16.82
CA ASP A 213 15.64 -6.84 16.95
C ASP A 213 14.86 -7.11 15.67
N ARG A 214 15.40 -8.01 14.85
CA ARG A 214 14.92 -8.45 13.53
C ARG A 214 13.61 -9.26 13.59
N ARG A 215 12.70 -8.89 14.47
CA ARG A 215 11.45 -9.59 14.73
C ARG A 215 10.33 -8.57 14.70
N CYS A 216 9.72 -8.40 13.53
CA CYS A 216 8.56 -7.55 13.39
C CYS A 216 7.37 -8.17 14.12
N PHE A 217 7.20 -7.78 15.37
CA PHE A 217 5.97 -8.01 16.13
C PHE A 217 4.86 -7.11 15.58
N ASP A 218 3.87 -7.75 14.94
CA ASP A 218 2.65 -7.15 14.41
C ASP A 218 2.83 -6.28 13.15
N VAL A 219 2.75 -6.94 11.98
CA VAL A 219 2.75 -6.32 10.64
C VAL A 219 1.79 -5.13 10.56
N GLY A 220 0.69 -5.15 11.33
CA GLY A 220 -0.24 -4.04 11.42
C GLY A 220 0.34 -2.77 12.03
N VAL A 221 1.10 -2.89 13.11
CA VAL A 221 1.78 -1.77 13.77
C VAL A 221 2.92 -1.26 12.90
N PHE A 222 3.66 -2.15 12.23
CA PHE A 222 4.73 -1.80 11.31
C PHE A 222 4.22 -1.07 10.06
N ILE A 223 3.18 -1.58 9.40
CA ILE A 223 2.53 -0.90 8.25
C ILE A 223 1.92 0.44 8.69
N PHE A 224 1.43 0.53 9.93
CA PHE A 224 0.93 1.79 10.45
C PHE A 224 2.03 2.84 10.61
N GLN A 225 3.15 2.49 11.26
CA GLN A 225 4.33 3.37 11.37
C GLN A 225 4.87 3.79 10.00
N LEU A 226 4.69 2.93 8.98
CA LEU A 226 5.10 3.19 7.61
C LEU A 226 4.31 4.29 6.89
N TYR A 227 3.11 4.66 7.36
CA TYR A 227 2.13 5.34 6.51
C TYR A 227 1.61 6.69 7.01
N ILE A 228 2.05 7.14 8.19
CA ILE A 228 1.55 8.39 8.85
C ILE A 228 2.00 9.68 8.13
N ARG A 229 3.04 9.68 7.30
CA ARG A 229 3.52 10.90 6.60
C ARG A 229 3.21 11.01 5.10
N TYR A 230 2.77 9.93 4.44
CA TYR A 230 2.52 9.96 2.98
C TYR A 230 1.09 10.38 2.59
N CYS A 231 0.25 10.70 3.57
CA CYS A 231 -1.07 11.28 3.35
C CYS A 231 -1.27 12.46 4.32
N PRO A 232 -1.41 13.69 3.81
CA PRO A 232 -1.69 14.86 4.65
C PRO A 232 -3.08 14.79 5.28
#